data_AF-A0A534I1R0-F1
#
_entry.id   AF-A0A534I1R0-F1
#
_cell.length_a   1.000
_cell.length_b   1.000
_cell.length_c   1.000
_cell.angle_alpha   90.00
_cell.angle_beta   90.00
_cell.angle_gamma   90.00
#
_symmetry.space_group_name_H-M   'P 1'
#
loop_
_entity.id
_entity.type
_entity.pdbx_description
1 polymer ?
#
loop_
_entity_poly.entity_id
_entity_poly.type
_entity_poly.pdbx_seq_one_letter_code
_entity_poly.pdbx_strand_id
1 'polypeptide(L)'
;HGSIATFEEALDRLGPTFVYLKEGGKDIRQAGLPADATFVLSDNQDLTVEEERSLTDRGALQIGLGPFPLHADHAIVIVHNELDRRGT
;
A
#
# COMPACT_ATOMS: atom_id res chain seq x y z
N HIS A 1 20.25 7.53 7.91
CA HIS A 1 20.59 7.42 6.49
C HIS A 1 19.27 7.33 5.73
N GLY A 2 18.83 8.45 5.14
CA GLY A 2 17.65 8.45 4.27
C GLY A 2 18.03 7.85 2.91
N SER A 3 17.07 7.22 2.24
CA SER A 3 17.22 6.81 0.84
C SER A 3 17.49 8.05 -0.03
N ILE A 4 18.35 7.90 -1.03
CA ILE A 4 18.56 8.92 -2.08
C ILE A 4 17.62 8.74 -3.27
N ALA A 5 16.87 7.63 -3.32
CA ALA A 5 15.94 7.34 -4.41
C ALA A 5 14.66 8.16 -4.26
N THR A 6 14.13 8.64 -5.38
CA THR A 6 12.80 9.24 -5.45
C THR A 6 11.72 8.18 -5.25
N PHE A 7 10.49 8.61 -5.00
CA PHE A 7 9.35 7.69 -4.89
C PHE A 7 9.15 6.86 -6.17
N GLU A 8 9.23 7.49 -7.34
CA GLU A 8 9.08 6.79 -8.63
C GLU A 8 10.19 5.78 -8.87
N GLU A 9 11.45 6.12 -8.55
CA GLU A 9 12.58 5.20 -8.65
C GLU A 9 12.42 3.99 -7.71
N ALA A 10 11.84 4.22 -6.52
CA ALA A 10 11.52 3.13 -5.60
C ALA A 10 10.43 2.23 -6.17
N LEU A 11 9.38 2.79 -6.77
CA LEU A 11 8.35 2.01 -7.46
C LEU A 11 8.93 1.22 -8.64
N ASP A 12 9.76 1.82 -9.49
CA ASP A 12 10.41 1.09 -10.59
C ASP A 12 11.23 -0.11 -10.11
N ARG A 13 11.83 -0.01 -8.92
CA ARG A 13 12.62 -1.07 -8.33
C ARG A 13 11.80 -2.15 -7.61
N LEU A 14 10.68 -1.78 -6.99
CA LEU A 14 9.89 -2.65 -6.09
C LEU A 14 8.63 -3.22 -6.74
N GLY A 15 8.36 -2.89 -8.00
CA GLY A 15 7.24 -3.44 -8.77
C GLY A 15 7.41 -4.92 -9.14
N PRO A 16 6.51 -5.46 -9.99
CA PRO A 16 5.53 -4.73 -10.81
C PRO A 16 4.18 -4.49 -10.13
N THR A 17 3.89 -5.18 -9.03
CA THR A 17 2.54 -5.23 -8.45
C THR A 17 2.46 -4.40 -7.19
N PHE A 18 1.50 -3.46 -7.13
CA PHE A 18 1.36 -2.56 -5.98
C PHE A 18 -0.02 -2.64 -5.34
N VAL A 19 -0.02 -2.56 -4.02
CA VAL A 19 -1.22 -2.32 -3.20
C VAL A 19 -1.02 -1.01 -2.45
N TYR A 20 -1.84 -0.01 -2.75
CA TYR A 20 -1.83 1.26 -2.01
C TYR A 20 -2.83 1.19 -0.87
N LEU A 21 -2.33 1.23 0.37
CA LEU A 21 -3.15 1.33 1.56
C LEU A 21 -3.71 2.74 1.69
N LYS A 22 -5.02 2.89 1.47
CA LYS A 22 -5.72 4.18 1.44
C LYS A 22 -7.06 4.09 2.14
N GLU A 23 -7.36 5.12 2.92
CA GLU A 23 -8.68 5.29 3.52
C GLU A 23 -9.78 5.32 2.44
N GLY A 24 -10.90 4.64 2.71
CA GLY A 24 -11.98 4.48 1.72
C GLY A 24 -11.68 3.54 0.56
N GLY A 25 -10.48 2.93 0.51
CA GLY A 25 -10.15 1.85 -0.41
C GLY A 25 -11.00 0.60 -0.17
N LYS A 26 -10.94 -0.36 -1.11
CA LYS A 26 -11.69 -1.62 -0.97
C LYS A 26 -11.21 -2.35 0.28
N ASP A 27 -12.15 -2.78 1.13
CA ASP A 27 -11.82 -3.49 2.37
C ASP A 27 -10.90 -4.70 2.07
N ILE A 28 -9.79 -4.77 2.79
CA ILE A 28 -8.77 -5.80 2.59
C ILE A 28 -9.37 -7.19 2.58
N ARG A 29 -10.33 -7.50 3.46
CA ARG A 29 -10.94 -8.83 3.59
C ARG A 29 -11.81 -9.22 2.38
N GLN A 30 -12.22 -8.24 1.59
CA GLN A 30 -13.02 -8.44 0.38
C GLN A 30 -12.17 -8.35 -0.90
N ALA A 31 -10.90 -7.98 -0.78
CA ALA A 31 -9.99 -7.80 -1.90
C ALA A 31 -9.18 -9.06 -2.21
N GLY A 32 -9.06 -9.36 -3.51
CA GLY A 32 -8.06 -10.31 -4.00
C GLY A 32 -6.70 -9.61 -4.02
N LEU A 33 -5.84 -9.95 -3.06
CA LEU A 33 -4.50 -9.41 -2.95
C LEU A 33 -3.54 -10.28 -3.79
N PRO A 34 -2.70 -9.69 -4.65
CA PRO A 34 -1.64 -10.42 -5.33
C PRO A 34 -0.62 -10.97 -4.33
N ALA A 35 -0.09 -12.16 -4.58
CA ALA A 35 0.82 -12.85 -3.66
C ALA A 35 2.19 -12.17 -3.52
N ASP A 36 2.62 -11.43 -4.55
CA ASP A 36 3.92 -10.76 -4.66
C ASP A 36 3.79 -9.22 -4.65
N ALA A 37 2.70 -8.70 -4.07
CA ALA A 37 2.45 -7.26 -4.03
C ALA A 37 3.40 -6.52 -3.09
N THR A 38 3.89 -5.38 -3.56
CA THR A 38 4.50 -4.35 -2.71
C THR A 38 3.41 -3.45 -2.15
N PHE A 39 3.30 -3.42 -0.82
CA PHE A 39 2.39 -2.53 -0.12
C PHE A 39 3.00 -1.14 0.03
N VAL A 40 2.24 -0.12 -0.37
CA VAL A 40 2.61 1.28 -0.27
C VAL A 40 1.66 1.93 0.73
N LEU A 41 2.23 2.67 1.66
CA LEU A 41 1.53 3.38 2.72
C LEU A 41 2.30 4.64 3.06
N SER A 42 1.59 5.66 3.52
CA SER A 42 2.20 6.83 4.10
C SER A 42 2.08 6.80 5.63
N ASP A 43 3.06 7.39 6.31
CA ASP A 43 3.11 7.43 7.77
C ASP A 43 2.26 8.58 8.34
N ASN A 44 2.47 9.81 7.84
CA ASN A 44 1.90 11.02 8.44
C ASN A 44 1.16 11.94 7.48
N GLN A 45 1.54 11.99 6.21
CA GLN A 45 0.98 12.91 5.23
C GLN A 45 0.48 12.10 4.05
N ASP A 46 -0.67 12.44 3.48
CA ASP A 46 -1.11 11.82 2.24
C ASP A 46 -0.03 11.96 1.16
N LEU A 47 0.03 10.97 0.28
CA LEU A 47 0.88 11.06 -0.90
C LEU A 47 0.50 12.31 -1.70
N THR A 48 1.49 12.95 -2.30
CA THR A 48 1.24 14.05 -3.23
C THR A 48 0.40 13.57 -4.41
N VAL A 49 -0.24 14.50 -5.11
CA VAL A 49 -1.07 14.17 -6.30
C VAL A 49 -0.22 13.47 -7.37
N GLU A 50 1.05 13.85 -7.49
CA GLU A 50 2.01 13.25 -8.39
C GLU A 50 2.34 11.80 -7.99
N GLU A 51 2.63 11.55 -6.70
CA GLU A 51 2.91 10.19 -6.20
C GLU A 51 1.70 9.26 -6.31
N GLU A 52 0.49 9.75 -6.00
CA GLU A 52 -0.75 8.98 -6.20
C GLU A 52 -0.98 8.64 -7.68
N ARG A 53 -0.67 9.59 -8.58
CA ARG A 53 -0.74 9.35 -10.02
C ARG A 53 0.26 8.28 -10.44
N SER A 54 1.48 8.32 -9.95
CA SER A 54 2.52 7.33 -10.28
C SER A 54 2.16 5.92 -9.81
N LEU A 55 1.42 5.77 -8.69
CA LEU A 55 0.82 4.48 -8.30
C LEU A 55 -0.34 4.06 -9.20
N THR A 56 -1.21 5.01 -9.55
CA THR A 56 -2.40 4.76 -10.39
C THR A 56 -2.00 4.32 -11.80
N ASP A 57 -1.01 4.98 -12.40
CA ASP A 57 -0.48 4.66 -13.73
C ASP A 57 0.16 3.26 -13.78
N ARG A 58 0.61 2.75 -12.62
CA ARG A 58 1.13 1.39 -12.44
C ARG A 58 0.07 0.36 -12.04
N GLY A 59 -1.21 0.77 -11.98
CA GLY A 59 -2.33 -0.11 -11.69
C GLY A 59 -2.43 -0.53 -10.22
N ALA A 60 -1.95 0.28 -9.28
CA ALA A 60 -2.00 -0.04 -7.86
C ALA A 60 -3.45 -0.28 -7.36
N LEU A 61 -3.65 -1.36 -6.59
CA LEU A 61 -4.94 -1.63 -5.95
C LEU A 61 -5.10 -0.76 -4.70
N GLN A 62 -6.15 0.06 -4.65
CA GLN A 62 -6.45 0.87 -3.46
C GLN A 62 -7.23 0.04 -2.43
N ILE A 63 -6.58 -0.24 -1.31
CA ILE A 63 -7.09 -1.13 -0.26
C ILE A 63 -7.23 -0.38 1.06
N GLY A 64 -8.39 -0.54 1.70
CA GLY A 64 -8.68 -0.01 3.03
C GLY A 64 -8.54 -1.09 4.10
N LEU A 65 -8.07 -0.71 5.29
CA LEU A 65 -7.92 -1.61 6.44
C LEU A 65 -9.05 -1.51 7.47
N GLY A 66 -10.06 -0.70 7.19
CA GLY A 66 -11.21 -0.47 8.04
C GLY A 66 -11.80 0.92 7.85
N PRO A 67 -12.78 1.30 8.70
CA PRO A 67 -13.49 2.57 8.58
C PRO A 67 -12.74 3.77 9.17
N PHE A 68 -11.61 3.56 9.84
CA PHE A 68 -10.87 4.61 10.54
C PHE A 68 -9.42 4.73 10.03
N PRO A 69 -8.85 5.95 10.07
CA PRO A 69 -7.42 6.19 9.88
C PRO A 69 -6.57 5.33 10.82
N LEU A 70 -5.45 4.83 10.31
CA LEU A 70 -4.48 4.06 11.09
C LEU A 70 -3.09 4.66 10.90
N HIS A 71 -2.31 4.72 11.98
CA HIS A 71 -0.87 4.94 11.89
C HIS A 71 -0.20 3.81 11.10
N ALA A 72 0.89 4.11 10.39
CA ALA A 72 1.57 3.15 9.52
C ALA A 72 1.94 1.85 10.26
N ASP A 73 2.44 1.93 11.49
CA ASP A 73 2.79 0.76 12.29
C ASP A 73 1.57 -0.17 12.52
N HIS A 74 0.39 0.39 12.80
CA HIS A 74 -0.84 -0.38 12.94
C HIS A 74 -1.28 -0.97 11.60
N ALA A 75 -1.14 -0.22 10.51
CA ALA A 75 -1.47 -0.69 9.18
C ALA A 75 -0.61 -1.93 8.80
N ILE A 76 0.69 -1.88 9.08
CA ILE A 76 1.63 -3.00 8.86
C ILE A 76 1.17 -4.24 9.63
N VAL A 77 0.86 -4.10 10.93
CA VAL A 77 0.40 -5.23 11.76
C VAL A 77 -0.88 -5.86 11.23
N ILE A 78 -1.86 -5.03 10.84
CA ILE A 78 -3.14 -5.54 10.31
C ILE A 78 -2.95 -6.24 8.98
N VAL A 79 -2.15 -5.67 8.05
CA VAL A 79 -1.85 -6.30 6.77
C VAL A 79 -1.22 -7.67 6.98
N HIS A 80 -0.18 -7.77 7.82
CA HIS A 80 0.46 -9.06 8.12
C HIS A 80 -0.54 -10.07 8.70
N ASN A 81 -1.32 -9.67 9.69
CA ASN A 81 -2.33 -10.55 10.27
C ASN A 81 -3.38 -11.02 9.24
N GLU A 82 -3.82 -10.15 8.32
CA GLU A 82 -4.77 -10.53 7.27
C GLU A 82 -4.14 -11.43 6.20
N LEU A 83 -2.85 -11.28 5.89
CA LEU A 83 -2.11 -12.19 5.02
C LEU A 83 -1.90 -13.56 5.68
N ASP A 84 -1.50 -13.60 6.95
CA ASP A 84 -1.31 -14.83 7.72
C ASP A 84 -2.61 -15.65 7.81
N ARG A 85 -3.75 -14.99 8.01
CA ARG A 85 -5.08 -15.64 8.05
C ARG A 85 -5.50 -16.25 6.72
N ARG A 86 -4.96 -15.77 5.58
CA ARG A 86 -5.17 -16.38 4.26
C ARG A 86 -4.27 -17.58 4.02
N GLY A 87 -3.25 -17.75 4.85
CA GLY A 87 -2.42 -18.94 4.91
C GLY A 87 -1.44 -19.08 3.75
N THR A 88 -1.01 -17.96 3.15
CA THR A 88 -0.05 -17.83 2.02
C THR A 88 0.15 -19.08 1.18
#